data_AF-A0A2J6HZU8-F1
#
_entry.id   AF-A0A2J6HZU8-F1
#
_cell.length_a   1.000
_cell.length_b   1.000
_cell.length_c   1.000
_cell.angle_alpha   90.00
_cell.angle_beta   90.00
_cell.angle_gamma   90.00
#
_symmetry.space_group_name_H-M   'P 1'
#
loop_
_entity.id
_entity.type
_entity.pdbx_description
1 polymer ?
#
loop_
_entity_poly.entity_id
_entity_poly.type
_entity_poly.pdbx_seq_one_letter_code
_entity_poly.pdbx_strand_id
1 'polypeptide(L)'
;MENLMNWINENGVDYALKIGTALIVLIIGLWIINIITKGIKRVFEKRDLDPSLRPFLSGLINGILKVLLVITVISMVGIEMTSFIAILGAVGLAVGMALSGTLQNFAGGVMIL
;
A
#
# COMPACT_ATOMS: atom_id res chain seq x y z
N MET A 1 -3.54 30.15 28.71
CA MET A 1 -4.65 29.49 27.97
C MET A 1 -4.98 30.19 26.67
N GLU A 2 -4.95 31.53 26.58
CA GLU A 2 -5.14 32.25 25.30
C GLU A 2 -4.15 31.86 24.18
N ASN A 3 -2.86 31.71 24.49
CA ASN A 3 -1.87 31.27 23.49
C ASN A 3 -2.12 29.85 22.94
N LEU A 4 -2.74 28.97 23.73
CA LEU A 4 -3.10 27.62 23.29
C LEU A 4 -4.34 27.66 22.38
N MET A 5 -5.34 28.48 22.73
CA MET A 5 -6.53 28.65 21.90
C MET A 5 -6.23 29.36 20.58
N ASN A 6 -5.30 30.32 20.57
CA ASN A 6 -4.87 30.96 19.34
C ASN A 6 -4.04 30.00 18.45
N TRP A 7 -3.16 29.19 19.04
CA TRP A 7 -2.40 28.19 18.29
C TRP A 7 -3.29 27.10 17.66
N ILE A 8 -4.34 26.65 18.37
CA ILE A 8 -5.32 25.69 17.85
C ILE A 8 -6.22 26.34 16.79
N ASN A 9 -6.63 27.61 16.95
CA ASN A 9 -7.43 28.28 15.93
C ASN A 9 -6.65 28.57 14.65
N GLU A 10 -5.36 28.91 14.76
CA GLU A 10 -4.51 29.19 13.59
C GLU A 10 -4.04 27.90 12.88
N ASN A 11 -3.64 26.85 13.61
CA ASN A 11 -3.09 25.62 13.01
C ASN A 11 -4.09 24.45 12.96
N GLY A 12 -5.13 24.45 13.78
CA GLY A 12 -6.09 23.35 13.88
C GLY A 12 -6.96 23.22 12.62
N VAL A 13 -7.27 24.33 11.95
CA VAL A 13 -7.98 24.32 10.66
C VAL A 13 -7.13 23.66 9.58
N ASP A 14 -5.82 23.95 9.53
CA ASP A 14 -4.90 23.34 8.57
C ASP A 14 -4.74 21.84 8.78
N TYR A 15 -4.61 21.39 10.03
CA TYR A 15 -4.57 19.95 10.34
C TYR A 15 -5.90 19.25 10.03
N ALA A 16 -7.04 19.88 10.31
CA ALA A 16 -8.34 19.34 9.96
C ALA A 16 -8.51 19.18 8.45
N LEU A 17 -8.05 20.16 7.66
CA LEU A 17 -8.05 20.10 6.20
C LEU A 17 -7.10 19.01 5.66
N LYS A 18 -5.90 18.88 6.23
CA LYS A 18 -4.95 17.81 5.87
C LYS A 18 -5.51 16.42 6.15
N ILE A 19 -6.13 16.22 7.32
CA ILE A 19 -6.75 14.94 7.67
C ILE A 19 -7.96 14.67 6.76
N GLY A 20 -8.80 15.68 6.50
CA GLY A 20 -9.95 15.54 5.60
C GLY A 20 -9.54 15.15 4.17
N THR A 21 -8.54 15.82 3.60
CA THR A 21 -8.01 15.50 2.28
C THR A 21 -7.32 14.14 2.24
N ALA A 22 -6.56 13.77 3.28
CA ALA A 22 -5.94 12.46 3.41
C ALA A 22 -6.97 11.31 3.48
N LEU A 23 -8.11 11.52 4.15
CA LEU A 23 -9.23 10.57 4.18
C LEU A 23 -9.88 10.40 2.80
N ILE A 24 -10.08 11.50 2.08
CA ILE A 24 -10.59 11.45 0.70
C ILE A 24 -9.64 10.65 -0.18
N VAL A 25 -8.34 10.93 -0.11
CA VAL A 25 -7.30 10.20 -0.86
C VAL A 25 -7.27 8.73 -0.47
N LEU A 26 -7.43 8.38 0.80
CA LEU A 26 -7.50 6.99 1.24
C LEU A 26 -8.67 6.25 0.60
N ILE A 27 -9.88 6.84 0.63
CA ILE A 27 -11.09 6.22 0.08
C ILE A 27 -10.96 6.06 -1.44
N ILE A 28 -10.59 7.14 -2.15
CA ILE A 28 -10.42 7.13 -3.60
C ILE A 28 -9.28 6.18 -3.99
N GLY A 29 -8.18 6.22 -3.26
CA GLY A 29 -7.02 5.35 -3.48
C GLY A 29 -7.37 3.88 -3.36
N LEU A 30 -8.09 3.47 -2.31
CA LEU A 30 -8.54 2.08 -2.16
C LEU A 30 -9.47 1.65 -3.31
N TRP A 31 -10.33 2.55 -3.78
CA TRP A 31 -11.18 2.31 -4.95
C TRP A 31 -10.36 2.13 -6.24
N ILE A 32 -9.37 3.00 -6.47
CA ILE A 32 -8.44 2.91 -7.60
C ILE A 32 -7.64 1.59 -7.55
N ILE A 33 -7.11 1.22 -6.39
CA ILE A 33 -6.35 -0.03 -6.22
C ILE A 33 -7.21 -1.24 -6.59
N ASN A 34 -8.48 -1.23 -6.17
CA ASN A 34 -9.42 -2.30 -6.52
C ASN A 34 -9.66 -2.37 -8.03
N ILE A 35 -9.75 -1.22 -8.72
CA ILE A 35 -9.88 -1.18 -10.19
C ILE A 35 -8.62 -1.72 -10.86
N ILE A 36 -7.44 -1.24 -10.44
CA ILE A 36 -6.15 -1.68 -10.99
C ILE A 36 -5.99 -3.19 -10.81
N THR A 37 -6.26 -3.69 -9.60
CA THR A 37 -6.11 -5.11 -9.28
C THR A 37 -7.10 -5.98 -10.07
N LYS A 38 -8.33 -5.51 -10.30
CA LYS A 38 -9.28 -6.18 -11.21
C LYS A 38 -8.77 -6.19 -12.65
N GLY A 39 -8.18 -5.08 -13.11
CA GLY A 39 -7.56 -4.97 -14.43
C GLY A 39 -6.43 -5.97 -14.61
N ILE A 40 -5.52 -6.05 -13.64
CA ILE A 40 -4.40 -6.99 -13.63
C ILE A 40 -4.88 -8.45 -13.70
N LYS A 41 -5.91 -8.81 -12.91
CA LYS A 41 -6.49 -10.16 -12.96
C LYS A 41 -7.01 -10.52 -14.36
N ARG A 42 -7.69 -9.59 -15.03
CA ARG A 42 -8.15 -9.78 -16.42
C ARG A 42 -6.99 -9.91 -17.40
N VAL A 43 -5.90 -9.18 -17.20
CA VAL A 43 -4.69 -9.30 -18.03
C VAL A 43 -4.08 -10.69 -17.85
N PHE A 44 -3.99 -11.17 -16.61
CA PHE A 44 -3.47 -12.51 -16.31
C PHE A 44 -4.30 -13.62 -16.94
N GLU A 45 -5.63 -13.50 -16.94
CA GLU A 45 -6.53 -14.42 -17.64
C GLU A 45 -6.32 -14.40 -19.16
N LYS A 46 -6.18 -13.21 -19.76
CA LYS A 46 -5.96 -13.08 -21.21
C LYS A 46 -4.60 -13.56 -21.69
N ARG A 47 -3.59 -13.52 -20.83
CA ARG A 47 -2.21 -13.93 -21.14
C ARG A 47 -1.94 -15.40 -20.81
N ASP A 48 -3.00 -16.14 -20.46
CA ASP A 48 -2.97 -17.55 -20.10
C ASP A 48 -1.90 -17.88 -19.06
N LEU A 49 -1.72 -16.97 -18.10
CA LEU A 49 -0.80 -17.21 -16.99
C LEU A 49 -1.30 -18.39 -16.18
N ASP A 50 -0.38 -19.23 -15.72
CA ASP A 50 -0.71 -20.42 -14.94
C ASP A 50 -1.62 -20.05 -13.74
N PRO A 51 -2.74 -20.77 -13.53
CA PRO A 51 -3.70 -20.49 -12.46
C PRO A 51 -3.10 -20.39 -11.05
N SER A 52 -2.00 -21.10 -10.79
CA SER A 52 -1.27 -21.08 -9.51
C SER A 52 -0.53 -19.77 -9.25
N LEU A 53 -0.11 -19.06 -10.31
CA LEU A 53 0.65 -17.80 -10.22
C LEU A 53 -0.25 -16.59 -10.01
N ARG A 54 -1.48 -16.66 -10.54
CA ARG A 54 -2.46 -15.56 -10.50
C ARG A 54 -2.74 -15.04 -9.08
N PRO A 55 -3.06 -15.87 -8.07
CA PRO A 55 -3.34 -15.39 -6.72
C PRO A 55 -2.11 -14.80 -6.05
N PHE A 56 -0.93 -15.39 -6.27
CA PHE A 56 0.34 -14.92 -5.71
C PHE A 56 0.70 -13.52 -6.23
N LEU A 57 0.77 -13.34 -7.55
CA LEU A 57 1.11 -12.05 -8.17
C LEU A 57 0.06 -10.98 -7.90
N SER A 58 -1.23 -11.35 -7.96
CA SER A 58 -2.32 -10.41 -7.64
C SER A 58 -2.27 -9.96 -6.18
N GLY A 59 -1.93 -10.87 -5.26
CA GLY A 59 -1.76 -10.59 -3.84
C GLY A 59 -0.59 -9.65 -3.58
N LEU A 60 0.57 -9.93 -4.19
CA LEU A 60 1.75 -9.06 -4.10
C LEU A 60 1.48 -7.65 -4.61
N ILE A 61 0.90 -7.52 -5.81
CA ILE A 61 0.64 -6.21 -6.40
C ILE A 61 -0.37 -5.43 -5.56
N ASN A 62 -1.46 -6.07 -5.13
CA ASN A 62 -2.45 -5.44 -4.25
C ASN A 62 -1.83 -5.02 -2.90
N GLY A 63 -0.95 -5.83 -2.32
CA GLY A 63 -0.23 -5.52 -1.09
C GLY A 63 0.68 -4.29 -1.25
N ILE A 64 1.51 -4.28 -2.29
CA ILE A 64 2.42 -3.16 -2.60
C ILE A 64 1.63 -1.86 -2.81
N LEU A 65 0.57 -1.91 -3.63
CA LEU A 65 -0.26 -0.73 -3.89
C LEU A 65 -0.88 -0.15 -2.62
N LYS A 66 -1.35 -1.01 -1.71
CA LYS A 66 -1.90 -0.56 -0.42
C LYS A 66 -0.83 0.04 0.49
N VAL A 67 0.38 -0.52 0.53
CA VAL A 67 1.51 0.05 1.29
C VAL A 67 1.85 1.45 0.76
N LEU A 68 1.94 1.62 -0.57
CA LEU A 68 2.19 2.91 -1.20
C LEU A 68 1.09 3.94 -0.89
N LEU A 69 -0.18 3.51 -0.88
CA LEU A 69 -1.30 4.38 -0.52
C LEU A 69 -1.21 4.83 0.95
N VAL A 70 -0.91 3.91 1.87
CA VAL A 70 -0.74 4.25 3.30
C VAL A 70 0.39 5.24 3.50
N ILE A 71 1.54 5.04 2.83
CA ILE A 71 2.66 6.00 2.85
C ILE A 71 2.20 7.38 2.38
N THR A 72 1.45 7.44 1.28
CA THR A 72 0.94 8.70 0.72
C THR A 72 0.03 9.42 1.71
N VAL A 73 -0.91 8.70 2.33
CA VAL A 73 -1.87 9.26 3.30
C VAL A 73 -1.16 9.76 4.56
N ILE A 74 -0.19 9.01 5.09
CA ILE A 74 0.59 9.42 6.27
C ILE A 74 1.41 10.68 5.97
N SER A 75 2.05 10.73 4.80
CA SER A 75 2.83 11.89 4.37
C SER A 75 1.98 13.15 4.21
N MET A 76 0.74 13.04 3.72
CA MET A 76 -0.19 14.17 3.59
C MET A 76 -0.59 14.80 4.93
N VAL A 77 -0.63 14.01 6.00
CA VAL A 77 -0.91 14.51 7.36
C VAL A 77 0.29 15.28 7.94
N GLY A 78 1.46 15.22 7.29
CA GLY A 78 2.69 15.89 7.73
C GLY A 78 3.49 15.08 8.75
N ILE A 79 3.22 13.77 8.84
CA ILE A 79 3.99 12.86 9.69
C ILE A 79 5.31 12.52 8.99
N GLU A 80 6.41 12.57 9.74
CA GLU A 80 7.72 12.24 9.21
C GLU A 80 7.82 10.75 8.84
N MET A 81 8.13 10.47 7.58
CA MET A 81 8.15 9.10 7.04
C MET A 81 9.37 8.28 7.46
N THR A 82 10.43 8.89 7.99
CA THR A 82 11.72 8.24 8.28
C THR A 82 11.56 7.01 9.17
N SER A 83 10.87 7.15 10.31
CA SER A 83 10.61 6.04 11.24
C SER A 83 9.70 4.97 10.65
N PHE A 84 8.72 5.37 9.82
CA PHE A 84 7.83 4.43 9.13
C PHE A 84 8.58 3.61 8.08
N ILE A 85 9.49 4.23 7.33
CA ILE A 85 10.31 3.54 6.33
C ILE A 85 11.20 2.50 6.99
N ALA A 86 11.79 2.80 8.15
CA ALA A 86 12.58 1.84 8.91
C ALA A 86 11.75 0.59 9.31
N ILE A 87 10.56 0.80 9.87
CA ILE A 87 9.64 -0.29 10.25
C ILE A 87 9.17 -1.06 9.02
N LEU A 88 8.79 -0.37 7.94
CA LEU A 88 8.37 -0.99 6.68
C LEU A 88 9.50 -1.82 6.06
N GLY A 89 10.76 -1.39 6.18
CA GLY A 89 11.91 -2.18 5.78
C GLY A 89 12.00 -3.50 6.55
N ALA A 90 11.84 -3.45 7.89
CA ALA A 90 11.83 -4.64 8.73
C ALA A 90 10.64 -5.57 8.43
N VAL A 91 9.44 -5.02 8.26
CA VAL A 91 8.23 -5.77 7.88
C VAL A 91 8.39 -6.37 6.49
N GLY A 92 8.92 -5.61 5.53
CA GLY A 92 9.19 -6.06 4.17
C GLY A 92 10.17 -7.23 4.13
N LEU A 93 11.23 -7.17 4.94
CA LEU A 93 12.18 -8.27 5.12
C LEU A 93 11.48 -9.49 5.74
N ALA A 94 10.74 -9.31 6.83
CA ALA A 94 10.04 -10.41 7.49
C ALA A 94 9.01 -11.10 6.57
N VAL A 95 8.21 -10.31 5.85
CA VAL A 95 7.26 -10.82 4.85
C VAL A 95 8.02 -11.51 3.71
N GLY A 96 9.10 -10.93 3.20
CA GLY A 96 9.94 -11.54 2.17
C GLY A 96 10.53 -12.88 2.60
N MET A 97 11.02 -12.98 3.84
CA MET A 97 11.52 -14.23 4.41
C MET A 97 10.41 -15.26 4.58
N ALA A 98 9.22 -14.86 5.02
CA ALA A 98 8.06 -15.74 5.11
C ALA A 98 7.59 -16.24 3.74
N LEU A 99 7.70 -15.40 2.71
CA LEU A 99 7.34 -15.74 1.33
C LEU A 99 8.45 -16.48 0.58
N SER A 100 9.68 -16.53 1.10
CA SER A 100 10.85 -17.08 0.40
C SER A 100 10.66 -18.52 -0.08
N GLY A 101 10.12 -19.42 0.77
CA GLY A 101 9.82 -20.80 0.40
C GLY A 101 8.70 -20.90 -0.64
N THR A 102 7.67 -20.06 -0.52
CA THR A 102 6.56 -19.99 -1.50
C THR A 102 7.05 -19.49 -2.86
N LEU A 103 7.99 -18.54 -2.85
CA LEU A 103 8.60 -17.96 -4.05
C LEU A 103 9.57 -18.93 -4.75
N GLN A 104 10.30 -19.75 -3.98
CA GLN A 104 11.13 -20.83 -4.54
C GLN A 104 10.27 -21.91 -5.20
N ASN A 105 9.18 -22.33 -4.55
CA ASN A 105 8.22 -23.26 -5.14
C ASN A 105 7.57 -22.68 -6.40
N PHE A 106 7.28 -21.37 -6.42
CA PHE A 106 6.81 -20.64 -7.60
C PHE A 106 7.84 -20.67 -8.75
N ALA A 107 9.10 -20.34 -8.50
CA ALA A 107 10.14 -20.32 -9.54
C ALA A 107 10.41 -21.70 -10.15
N GLY A 108 10.39 -22.75 -9.31
CA GLY A 108 10.50 -24.13 -9.78
C GLY A 108 9.32 -24.55 -10.67
N GLY A 109 8.10 -24.15 -10.31
CA GLY A 109 6.90 -24.45 -11.10
C GLY A 109 6.89 -23.77 -12.48
N VAL A 110 7.30 -22.50 -12.57
CA VAL A 110 7.33 -21.75 -13.84
C VAL A 110 8.42 -22.24 -14.78
N MET A 111 9.56 -22.72 -14.27
CA MET A 111 10.67 -23.21 -15.11
C MET A 111 10.38 -24.55 -15.80
N ILE A 112 9.45 -25.33 -15.27
CA ILE A 112 9.11 -26.68 -15.77
C ILE A 112 7.96 -26.62 -16.81
N LEU A 113 7.26 -25.49 -16.90
CA LEU A 113 6.20 -25.20 -17.88
C LEU A 113 6.79 -24.52 -19.13
#